data_AF-A0A917H3D8-F1
#
_entry.id   AF-A0A917H3D8-F1
#
_cell.length_a   1.000
_cell.length_b   1.000
_cell.length_c   1.000
_cell.angle_alpha   90.00
_cell.angle_beta   90.00
_cell.angle_gamma   90.00
#
_symmetry.space_group_name_H-M   'P 1'
#
loop_
_entity.id
_entity.type
_entity.pdbx_description
1 polymer ?
#
loop_
_entity_poly.entity_id
_entity_poly.type
_entity_poly.pdbx_seq_one_letter_code
_entity_poly.pdbx_strand_id
1 'polypeptide(L)'
;MVARSLKRNETISIRYPWLRLFLLACVTLLIQGYHLGVDDGEIYIPAIKKVANPKLYPFGAEFFESHAHMSLFSPLVGETARLLHISAEFAVFCWYIGCTFLILIAGWQLAQIFFRTVRAQWGAVALLAALLPVPVAGTALVLSDNYLSARSFSAPFALLAIGFMLRGRLRMAFVWLVVTALFHPQMAVYCAAFLMLYWYFDRSSQNAEQPVRLLAMAAPSAGLLHSFSLQPAVGAYRDVLYSRTYFFAYGWHWYEWIGAVAPLLLLALFAWRTPRAASVAMATTSRVLIVLGAFSTVVFLVFSSSHRFDNLTRVQPMRMFHLVYLLMFVMLGGVIGEYVLRAKPWRWIALFVPLALGMFTLDRSEYAYSPHIELPGLTAGNAWLEAFAWAREHTPVDAVFALDPEYMAIPGEDLHGFRALSDRSMLADAYKDSGAVTMFPRLLDDWQQQEQMLRGWRSFGPSDFERLAQISPVTWVVVERRQEGGLDCPYSNAAVAVCRLAIK
;
A
#
# COMPACT_ATOMS: atom_id res chain seq x y z
N MET A 1 -5.09 -36.21 33.24
CA MET A 1 -6.47 -35.73 33.02
C MET A 1 -6.61 -35.38 31.55
N VAL A 2 -7.40 -36.16 30.83
CA VAL A 2 -7.41 -36.27 29.36
C VAL A 2 -7.83 -34.94 28.71
N ALA A 3 -6.96 -34.39 27.87
CA ALA A 3 -7.30 -33.31 26.96
C ALA A 3 -8.36 -33.82 25.98
N ARG A 4 -9.61 -33.39 26.16
CA ARG A 4 -10.67 -33.58 25.16
C ARG A 4 -10.29 -32.77 23.91
N SER A 5 -9.69 -33.46 22.94
CA SER A 5 -9.60 -33.03 21.55
C SER A 5 -11.03 -32.78 21.04
N LEU A 6 -11.41 -31.51 20.94
CA LEU A 6 -12.69 -31.10 20.38
C LEU A 6 -12.73 -31.44 18.88
N LYS A 7 -13.68 -32.29 18.51
CA LYS A 7 -14.00 -32.61 17.11
C LYS A 7 -14.40 -31.34 16.36
N ARG A 8 -13.84 -31.20 15.16
CA ARG A 8 -13.86 -30.07 14.21
C ARG A 8 -15.24 -29.73 13.59
N ASN A 9 -16.34 -30.31 14.07
CA ASN A 9 -17.65 -30.24 13.40
C ASN A 9 -18.62 -29.17 13.92
N GLU A 10 -18.25 -28.35 14.90
CA GLU A 10 -19.04 -27.15 15.19
C GLU A 10 -18.66 -26.05 14.19
N THR A 11 -19.50 -25.84 13.18
CA THR A 11 -19.39 -24.65 12.33
C THR A 11 -19.46 -23.40 13.21
N ILE A 12 -18.30 -22.77 13.47
CA ILE A 12 -18.23 -21.52 14.23
C ILE A 12 -19.14 -20.49 13.54
N SER A 13 -20.22 -20.12 14.21
CA SER A 13 -21.10 -19.03 13.80
C SER A 13 -20.44 -17.72 14.24
N ILE A 14 -20.10 -16.88 13.27
CA ILE A 14 -19.43 -15.60 13.53
C ILE A 14 -20.50 -14.55 13.77
N ARG A 15 -20.41 -13.87 14.91
CA ARG A 15 -21.26 -12.70 15.22
C ARG A 15 -20.44 -11.42 15.02
N TYR A 16 -20.99 -10.45 14.30
CA TYR A 16 -20.29 -9.20 14.00
C TYR A 16 -20.88 -8.04 14.80
N PRO A 17 -20.08 -7.35 15.64
CA PRO A 17 -20.49 -6.13 16.31
C PRO A 17 -20.29 -4.93 15.38
N TRP A 18 -21.08 -4.86 14.30
CA TRP A 18 -20.90 -3.91 13.19
C TRP A 18 -20.67 -2.47 13.64
N LEU A 19 -21.55 -1.93 14.49
CA LEU A 19 -21.44 -0.55 14.97
C LEU A 19 -20.12 -0.28 15.71
N ARG A 20 -19.68 -1.20 16.57
CA ARG A 20 -18.43 -1.02 17.34
C ARG A 20 -17.19 -1.13 16.47
N LEU A 21 -17.21 -2.01 15.47
CA LEU A 21 -16.13 -2.12 14.49
C LEU A 21 -16.07 -0.87 13.61
N PHE A 22 -17.22 -0.28 13.26
CA PHE A 22 -17.27 0.96 12.50
C PHE A 22 -16.73 2.14 13.31
N LEU A 23 -17.14 2.27 14.57
CA LEU A 23 -16.57 3.28 15.49
C LEU A 23 -15.05 3.09 15.65
N LEU A 24 -14.57 1.85 15.72
CA LEU A 24 -13.14 1.58 15.78
C LEU A 24 -12.42 1.95 14.47
N ALA A 25 -13.05 1.76 13.30
CA ALA A 25 -12.51 2.21 12.03
C ALA A 25 -12.40 3.75 11.98
N CYS A 26 -13.38 4.48 12.52
CA CYS A 26 -13.29 5.94 12.67
C CYS A 26 -12.16 6.34 13.63
N VAL A 27 -11.95 5.60 14.72
CA VAL A 27 -10.80 5.84 15.61
C VAL A 27 -9.47 5.56 14.91
N THR A 28 -9.39 4.48 14.11
CA THR A 28 -8.22 4.19 13.27
C THR A 28 -7.92 5.34 12.32
N LEU A 29 -8.93 5.90 11.65
CA LEU A 29 -8.77 7.08 10.80
C LEU A 29 -8.13 8.26 11.55
N LEU A 30 -8.56 8.51 12.79
CA LEU A 30 -7.98 9.56 13.64
C LEU A 30 -6.52 9.28 14.04
N ILE A 31 -6.12 8.01 14.12
CA ILE A 31 -4.76 7.60 14.46
C ILE A 31 -3.84 7.70 13.23
N GLN A 32 -4.27 7.10 12.11
CA GLN A 32 -3.43 6.94 10.92
C GLN A 32 -3.45 8.12 9.95
N GLY A 33 -4.43 9.01 10.07
CA GLY A 33 -4.60 10.11 9.13
C GLY A 33 -5.28 9.71 7.83
N TYR A 34 -5.47 10.69 6.95
CA TYR A 34 -5.88 10.49 5.58
C TYR A 34 -5.30 11.59 4.69
N HIS A 35 -4.54 11.18 3.68
CA HIS A 35 -3.87 12.07 2.75
C HIS A 35 -4.22 11.68 1.31
N LEU A 36 -4.66 12.65 0.51
CA LEU A 36 -5.12 12.40 -0.85
C LEU A 36 -3.96 12.56 -1.84
N GLY A 37 -3.62 11.49 -2.53
CA GLY A 37 -2.63 11.57 -3.62
C GLY A 37 -1.19 11.60 -3.16
N VAL A 38 -0.90 11.31 -1.88
CA VAL A 38 0.46 11.12 -1.39
C VAL A 38 1.04 9.77 -1.81
N ASP A 39 2.36 9.70 -1.88
CA ASP A 39 3.10 8.48 -2.16
C ASP A 39 2.61 7.77 -3.46
N ASP A 40 2.30 6.46 -3.45
CA ASP A 40 1.73 5.73 -4.60
C ASP A 40 0.33 6.26 -5.00
N GLY A 41 -0.29 7.11 -4.17
CA GLY A 41 -1.48 7.88 -4.53
C GLY A 41 -1.30 8.68 -5.81
N GLU A 42 -0.09 9.13 -6.13
CA GLU A 42 0.22 9.80 -7.41
C GLU A 42 0.02 8.89 -8.64
N ILE A 43 0.07 7.57 -8.45
CA ILE A 43 -0.20 6.59 -9.51
C ILE A 43 -1.70 6.23 -9.51
N TYR A 44 -2.25 5.98 -8.33
CA TYR A 44 -3.60 5.46 -8.17
C TYR A 44 -4.69 6.50 -8.49
N ILE A 45 -4.54 7.74 -8.02
CA ILE A 45 -5.58 8.77 -8.12
C ILE A 45 -5.76 9.25 -9.57
N PRO A 46 -4.71 9.55 -10.35
CA PRO A 46 -4.88 9.90 -11.77
C PRO A 46 -5.58 8.81 -12.57
N ALA A 47 -5.26 7.53 -12.32
CA ALA A 47 -5.93 6.41 -12.96
C ALA A 47 -7.44 6.37 -12.64
N ILE A 48 -7.81 6.58 -11.37
CA ILE A 48 -9.22 6.67 -10.94
C ILE A 48 -9.93 7.83 -11.63
N LYS A 49 -9.30 9.01 -11.62
CA LYS A 49 -9.86 10.23 -12.20
C LYS A 49 -10.02 10.11 -13.72
N LYS A 50 -9.08 9.45 -14.41
CA LYS A 50 -9.18 9.20 -15.85
C LYS A 50 -10.32 8.24 -16.22
N VAL A 51 -10.62 7.24 -15.38
CA VAL A 51 -11.82 6.40 -15.55
C VAL A 51 -13.10 7.24 -15.41
N ALA A 52 -13.14 8.13 -14.41
CA ALA A 52 -14.28 9.02 -14.19
C ALA A 52 -14.44 10.07 -15.30
N ASN A 53 -13.34 10.61 -15.82
CA ASN A 53 -13.27 11.58 -16.91
C ASN A 53 -12.13 11.22 -17.90
N PRO A 54 -12.44 10.57 -19.04
CA PRO A 54 -11.44 10.13 -20.01
C PRO A 54 -10.62 11.24 -20.68
N LYS A 55 -11.05 12.51 -20.55
CA LYS A 55 -10.31 13.66 -21.12
C LYS A 55 -9.08 14.05 -20.29
N LEU A 56 -8.97 13.58 -19.05
CA LEU A 56 -7.85 13.91 -18.18
C LEU A 56 -6.57 13.19 -18.63
N TYR A 57 -5.45 13.87 -18.43
CA TYR A 57 -4.09 13.38 -18.69
C TYR A 57 -3.85 12.93 -20.14
N PRO A 58 -3.94 13.83 -21.13
CA PRO A 58 -3.66 13.49 -22.53
C PRO A 58 -2.18 13.16 -22.78
N PHE A 59 -1.28 13.55 -21.86
CA PHE A 59 0.16 13.28 -21.91
C PHE A 59 0.62 12.54 -20.65
N GLY A 60 1.56 11.60 -20.79
CA GLY A 60 2.23 10.94 -19.66
C GLY A 60 1.37 9.90 -18.93
N ALA A 61 0.27 9.45 -19.51
CA ALA A 61 -0.66 8.54 -18.84
C ALA A 61 -0.09 7.12 -18.65
N GLU A 62 0.85 6.73 -19.52
CA GLU A 62 1.57 5.47 -19.48
C GLU A 62 2.26 5.18 -18.14
N PHE A 63 2.70 6.24 -17.44
CA PHE A 63 3.37 6.14 -16.14
C PHE A 63 2.46 5.59 -15.04
N PHE A 64 1.15 5.86 -15.11
CA PHE A 64 0.19 5.33 -14.13
C PHE A 64 -0.74 4.24 -14.69
N GLU A 65 -1.08 4.27 -15.98
CA GLU A 65 -1.94 3.25 -16.60
C GLU A 65 -1.26 1.88 -16.70
N SER A 66 0.07 1.85 -16.81
CA SER A 66 0.85 0.61 -16.75
C SER A 66 0.61 -0.17 -15.45
N HIS A 67 0.42 0.51 -14.32
CA HIS A 67 -0.02 -0.14 -13.09
C HIS A 67 -1.53 -0.41 -13.08
N ALA A 68 -2.33 0.56 -13.50
CA ALA A 68 -3.79 0.51 -13.34
C ALA A 68 -4.47 -0.62 -14.13
N HIS A 69 -4.01 -0.94 -15.35
CA HIS A 69 -4.67 -1.94 -16.20
C HIS A 69 -4.57 -3.38 -15.68
N MET A 70 -3.68 -3.64 -14.71
CA MET A 70 -3.52 -4.96 -14.10
C MET A 70 -4.48 -5.23 -12.92
N SER A 71 -5.35 -4.27 -12.60
CA SER A 71 -6.21 -4.32 -11.42
C SER A 71 -7.60 -3.75 -11.69
N LEU A 72 -8.61 -4.26 -10.98
CA LEU A 72 -9.96 -3.66 -10.95
C LEU A 72 -10.07 -2.47 -9.99
N PHE A 73 -8.99 -2.11 -9.30
CA PHE A 73 -8.97 -1.03 -8.32
C PHE A 73 -9.42 0.32 -8.93
N SER A 74 -8.68 0.85 -9.91
CA SER A 74 -8.99 2.16 -10.50
C SER A 74 -10.32 2.17 -11.24
N PRO A 75 -10.68 1.12 -12.03
CA PRO A 75 -12.02 1.00 -12.61
C PRO A 75 -13.12 1.05 -11.56
N LEU A 76 -13.06 0.24 -10.49
CA LEU A 76 -14.12 0.21 -9.48
C LEU A 76 -14.36 1.58 -8.84
N VAL A 77 -13.28 2.24 -8.39
CA VAL A 77 -13.41 3.51 -7.67
C VAL A 77 -13.84 4.63 -8.63
N GLY A 78 -13.25 4.70 -9.83
CA GLY A 78 -13.60 5.71 -10.83
C GLY A 78 -15.03 5.57 -11.35
N GLU A 79 -15.47 4.33 -11.60
CA GLU A 79 -16.86 4.03 -11.96
C GLU A 79 -17.83 4.33 -10.82
N THR A 80 -17.43 4.10 -9.56
CA THR A 80 -18.24 4.50 -8.40
C THR A 80 -18.48 6.02 -8.41
N ALA A 81 -17.44 6.82 -8.64
CA ALA A 81 -17.57 8.27 -8.73
C ALA A 81 -18.51 8.68 -9.88
N ARG A 82 -18.32 8.06 -11.06
CA ARG A 82 -19.11 8.36 -12.26
C ARG A 82 -20.59 7.98 -12.10
N LEU A 83 -20.88 6.79 -11.57
CA LEU A 83 -22.24 6.25 -11.41
C LEU A 83 -23.02 6.95 -10.30
N LEU A 84 -22.35 7.36 -9.22
CA LEU A 84 -22.99 8.07 -8.11
C LEU A 84 -23.01 9.59 -8.32
N HIS A 85 -22.42 10.10 -9.41
CA HIS A 85 -22.29 11.53 -9.69
C HIS A 85 -21.65 12.33 -8.54
N ILE A 86 -20.65 11.75 -7.89
CA ILE A 86 -19.84 12.37 -6.83
C ILE A 86 -18.43 12.67 -7.34
N SER A 87 -17.69 13.55 -6.66
CA SER A 87 -16.30 13.78 -7.01
C SER A 87 -15.45 12.52 -6.79
N ALA A 88 -14.38 12.37 -7.58
CA ALA A 88 -13.47 11.24 -7.44
C ALA A 88 -12.81 11.23 -6.05
N GLU A 89 -12.47 12.40 -5.51
CA GLU A 89 -11.92 12.57 -4.16
C GLU A 89 -12.87 12.04 -3.09
N PHE A 90 -14.17 12.34 -3.21
CA PHE A 90 -15.15 11.85 -2.27
C PHE A 90 -15.34 10.33 -2.36
N ALA A 91 -15.36 9.78 -3.58
CA ALA A 91 -15.40 8.32 -3.78
C ALA A 91 -14.18 7.62 -3.16
N VAL A 92 -12.98 8.17 -3.36
CA VAL A 92 -11.72 7.67 -2.78
C VAL A 92 -11.80 7.69 -1.25
N PHE A 93 -12.24 8.79 -0.64
CA PHE A 93 -12.39 8.90 0.81
C PHE A 93 -13.40 7.89 1.38
N CYS A 94 -14.57 7.73 0.74
CA CYS A 94 -15.55 6.73 1.16
C CYS A 94 -15.01 5.31 1.09
N TRP A 95 -14.31 4.96 0.00
CA TRP A 95 -13.69 3.65 -0.15
C TRP A 95 -12.55 3.42 0.85
N TYR A 96 -11.81 4.46 1.22
CA TYR A 96 -10.77 4.38 2.25
C TYR A 96 -11.35 4.01 3.62
N ILE A 97 -12.42 4.68 4.05
CA ILE A 97 -13.15 4.32 5.28
C ILE A 97 -13.73 2.92 5.16
N GLY A 98 -14.34 2.58 4.01
CA GLY A 98 -14.90 1.27 3.74
C GLY A 98 -13.87 0.14 3.87
N CYS A 99 -12.68 0.30 3.27
CA CYS A 99 -11.60 -0.67 3.35
C CYS A 99 -11.02 -0.80 4.76
N THR A 100 -10.88 0.32 5.46
CA THR A 100 -10.46 0.32 6.89
C THR A 100 -11.47 -0.45 7.74
N PHE A 101 -12.77 -0.27 7.50
CA PHE A 101 -13.80 -1.05 8.17
C PHE A 101 -13.74 -2.54 7.80
N LEU A 102 -13.55 -2.86 6.52
CA LEU A 102 -13.44 -4.25 6.03
C LEU A 102 -12.25 -5.01 6.63
N ILE A 103 -11.09 -4.37 6.80
CA ILE A 103 -9.93 -5.04 7.40
C ILE A 103 -10.17 -5.35 8.88
N LEU A 104 -10.89 -4.49 9.61
CA LEU A 104 -11.30 -4.78 10.99
C LEU A 104 -12.36 -5.88 11.07
N ILE A 105 -13.28 -5.97 10.10
CA ILE A 105 -14.23 -7.09 9.98
C ILE A 105 -13.49 -8.41 9.76
N ALA A 106 -12.52 -8.43 8.84
CA ALA A 106 -11.72 -9.62 8.56
C ALA A 106 -10.86 -10.01 9.78
N GLY A 107 -10.25 -9.03 10.45
CA GLY A 107 -9.54 -9.20 11.71
C GLY A 107 -10.43 -9.77 12.82
N TRP A 108 -11.66 -9.28 12.96
CA TRP A 108 -12.63 -9.78 13.94
C TRP A 108 -13.05 -11.23 13.66
N GLN A 109 -13.25 -11.58 12.39
CA GLN A 109 -13.51 -12.97 11.97
C GLN A 109 -12.35 -13.89 12.37
N LEU A 110 -11.11 -13.49 12.09
CA LEU A 110 -9.92 -14.27 12.48
C LEU A 110 -9.78 -14.35 14.00
N ALA A 111 -10.06 -13.27 14.71
CA ALA A 111 -10.02 -13.24 16.17
C ALA A 111 -11.00 -14.24 16.81
N GLN A 112 -12.21 -14.41 16.25
CA GLN A 112 -13.17 -15.43 16.69
C GLN A 112 -12.73 -16.87 16.39
N ILE A 113 -11.88 -17.07 15.37
CA ILE A 113 -11.29 -18.37 15.04
C ILE A 113 -10.13 -18.70 15.98
N PHE A 114 -9.32 -17.69 16.32
CA PHE A 114 -8.14 -17.85 17.17
C PHE A 114 -8.48 -17.89 18.66
N PHE A 115 -9.50 -17.16 19.10
CA PHE A 115 -9.81 -17.00 20.52
C PHE A 115 -11.28 -17.20 20.86
N ARG A 116 -11.54 -17.80 22.02
CA ARG A 116 -12.89 -18.05 22.53
C ARG A 116 -13.49 -16.89 23.32
N THR A 117 -12.64 -16.09 23.95
CA THR A 117 -13.08 -15.01 24.83
C THR A 117 -13.30 -13.73 24.02
N VAL A 118 -14.42 -13.05 24.27
CA VAL A 118 -14.74 -11.75 23.65
C VAL A 118 -13.64 -10.72 23.94
N ARG A 119 -12.99 -10.83 25.10
CA ARG A 119 -11.87 -9.96 25.49
C ARG A 119 -10.66 -10.10 24.59
N ALA A 120 -10.22 -11.34 24.32
CA ALA A 120 -9.13 -11.58 23.38
C ALA A 120 -9.52 -11.11 21.98
N GLN A 121 -10.77 -11.32 21.57
CA GLN A 121 -11.24 -10.87 20.26
C GLN A 121 -11.14 -9.34 20.10
N TRP A 122 -11.54 -8.57 21.12
CA TRP A 122 -11.36 -7.12 21.13
C TRP A 122 -9.90 -6.70 21.21
N GLY A 123 -9.07 -7.40 21.98
CA GLY A 123 -7.63 -7.13 22.04
C GLY A 123 -6.95 -7.29 20.68
N ALA A 124 -7.34 -8.33 19.94
CA ALA A 124 -6.85 -8.60 18.59
C ALA A 124 -7.16 -7.46 17.61
N VAL A 125 -8.43 -7.05 17.54
CA VAL A 125 -8.85 -6.03 16.58
C VAL A 125 -8.44 -4.63 17.02
N ALA A 126 -8.38 -4.33 18.32
CA ALA A 126 -7.87 -3.05 18.82
C ALA A 126 -6.37 -2.88 18.54
N LEU A 127 -5.57 -3.94 18.68
CA LEU A 127 -4.14 -3.89 18.33
C LEU A 127 -3.93 -3.75 16.83
N LEU A 128 -4.69 -4.49 16.02
CA LEU A 128 -4.67 -4.30 14.57
C LEU A 128 -5.02 -2.85 14.21
N ALA A 129 -6.15 -2.33 14.72
CA ALA A 129 -6.64 -0.98 14.47
C ALA A 129 -5.65 0.13 14.86
N ALA A 130 -4.92 -0.04 15.97
CA ALA A 130 -3.95 0.94 16.45
C ALA A 130 -2.61 0.91 15.68
N LEU A 131 -2.29 -0.21 15.02
CA LEU A 131 -0.99 -0.46 14.39
C LEU A 131 -1.07 -0.66 12.87
N LEU A 132 -2.20 -0.34 12.23
CA LEU A 132 -2.30 -0.32 10.78
C LEU A 132 -1.24 0.58 10.09
N PRO A 133 -0.76 1.69 10.69
CA PRO A 133 0.33 2.48 10.09
C PRO A 133 1.72 1.88 10.23
N VAL A 134 1.87 0.76 10.95
CA VAL A 134 3.22 0.22 11.25
C VAL A 134 3.94 -0.17 9.97
N PRO A 135 5.22 0.26 9.80
CA PRO A 135 6.06 -0.18 8.70
C PRO A 135 6.41 -1.66 8.84
N VAL A 136 6.42 -2.35 7.70
CA VAL A 136 6.70 -3.77 7.59
C VAL A 136 8.18 -3.94 7.23
N ALA A 137 9.04 -3.98 8.25
CA ALA A 137 10.48 -4.08 8.09
C ALA A 137 11.02 -3.03 7.08
N GLY A 138 12.01 -3.38 6.24
CA GLY A 138 12.56 -2.51 5.19
C GLY A 138 11.87 -2.69 3.83
N THR A 139 10.59 -3.10 3.81
CA THR A 139 9.90 -3.44 2.55
C THR A 139 9.30 -2.25 1.82
N ALA A 140 9.44 -1.04 2.39
CA ALA A 140 8.70 0.16 1.98
C ALA A 140 7.17 -0.01 1.96
N LEU A 141 6.65 -0.96 2.74
CA LEU A 141 5.22 -1.14 2.95
C LEU A 141 4.87 -0.80 4.40
N VAL A 142 3.68 -0.24 4.57
CA VAL A 142 2.94 -0.23 5.84
C VAL A 142 1.79 -1.25 5.78
N LEU A 143 1.20 -1.58 6.93
CA LEU A 143 0.08 -2.55 6.96
C LEU A 143 -1.17 -2.01 6.27
N SER A 144 -1.50 -0.74 6.49
CA SER A 144 -2.46 0.04 5.72
C SER A 144 -1.84 1.39 5.44
N ASP A 145 -1.84 1.76 4.17
CA ASP A 145 -1.44 3.10 3.76
C ASP A 145 -2.46 4.12 4.31
N ASN A 146 -2.02 5.36 4.57
CA ASN A 146 -2.88 6.48 4.97
C ASN A 146 -3.58 7.15 3.76
N TYR A 147 -3.46 6.54 2.58
CA TYR A 147 -4.20 6.84 1.37
C TYR A 147 -4.87 5.57 0.84
N LEU A 148 -5.79 5.71 -0.11
CA LEU A 148 -6.44 4.56 -0.73
C LEU A 148 -5.52 3.92 -1.79
N SER A 149 -5.21 2.65 -1.63
CA SER A 149 -4.40 1.88 -2.58
C SER A 149 -5.09 0.58 -2.98
N ALA A 150 -4.56 -0.10 -4.00
CA ALA A 150 -4.99 -1.47 -4.33
C ALA A 150 -4.78 -2.46 -3.16
N ARG A 151 -3.86 -2.15 -2.23
CA ARG A 151 -3.63 -2.92 -1.00
C ARG A 151 -4.78 -2.78 0.00
N SER A 152 -5.42 -1.62 0.07
CA SER A 152 -6.59 -1.38 0.94
C SER A 152 -7.73 -2.36 0.67
N PHE A 153 -7.90 -2.81 -0.58
CA PHE A 153 -8.88 -3.84 -0.95
C PHE A 153 -8.32 -5.27 -0.78
N SER A 154 -7.14 -5.54 -1.31
CA SER A 154 -6.60 -6.91 -1.34
C SER A 154 -6.27 -7.46 0.06
N ALA A 155 -5.86 -6.61 1.01
CA ALA A 155 -5.57 -7.02 2.38
C ALA A 155 -6.79 -7.63 3.12
N PRO A 156 -7.94 -6.94 3.26
CA PRO A 156 -9.13 -7.54 3.88
C PRO A 156 -9.61 -8.79 3.14
N PHE A 157 -9.56 -8.81 1.80
CA PHE A 157 -10.00 -9.97 1.01
C PHE A 157 -9.11 -11.20 1.23
N ALA A 158 -7.79 -11.01 1.32
CA ALA A 158 -6.85 -12.08 1.68
C ALA A 158 -7.13 -12.62 3.09
N LEU A 159 -7.38 -11.75 4.07
CA LEU A 159 -7.74 -12.16 5.43
C LEU A 159 -9.09 -12.90 5.48
N LEU A 160 -10.08 -12.50 4.69
CA LEU A 160 -11.35 -13.22 4.54
C LEU A 160 -11.13 -14.60 3.93
N ALA A 161 -10.32 -14.72 2.86
CA ALA A 161 -9.99 -16.00 2.24
C ALA A 161 -9.40 -16.97 3.27
N ILE A 162 -8.44 -16.50 4.06
CA ILE A 162 -7.83 -17.25 5.16
C ILE A 162 -8.89 -17.62 6.21
N GLY A 163 -9.70 -16.66 6.65
CA GLY A 163 -10.77 -16.91 7.61
C GLY A 163 -11.78 -17.96 7.15
N PHE A 164 -12.10 -18.04 5.85
CA PHE A 164 -12.97 -19.08 5.29
C PHE A 164 -12.27 -20.44 5.20
N MET A 165 -10.99 -20.48 4.84
CA MET A 165 -10.17 -21.70 4.84
C MET A 165 -10.09 -22.32 6.24
N LEU A 166 -9.79 -21.52 7.25
CA LEU A 166 -9.69 -21.96 8.65
C LEU A 166 -11.01 -22.53 9.19
N ARG A 167 -12.14 -22.14 8.60
CA ARG A 167 -13.49 -22.66 8.92
C ARG A 167 -13.91 -23.86 8.06
N GLY A 168 -13.02 -24.37 7.21
CA GLY A 168 -13.28 -25.48 6.29
C GLY A 168 -14.14 -25.10 5.07
N ARG A 169 -14.37 -23.81 4.81
CA ARG A 169 -15.20 -23.32 3.68
C ARG A 169 -14.34 -23.03 2.46
N LEU A 170 -13.75 -24.06 1.86
CA LEU A 170 -12.79 -23.95 0.75
C LEU A 170 -13.31 -23.18 -0.46
N ARG A 171 -14.58 -23.37 -0.83
CA ARG A 171 -15.20 -22.65 -1.94
C ARG A 171 -15.17 -21.14 -1.74
N MET A 172 -15.55 -20.68 -0.53
CA MET A 172 -15.52 -19.25 -0.21
C MET A 172 -14.08 -18.73 -0.09
N ALA A 173 -13.16 -19.53 0.45
CA ALA A 173 -11.75 -19.16 0.48
C ALA A 173 -11.20 -18.93 -0.94
N PHE A 174 -11.56 -19.79 -1.89
CA PHE A 174 -11.20 -19.64 -3.29
C PHE A 174 -11.83 -18.40 -3.93
N VAL A 175 -13.13 -18.15 -3.72
CA VAL A 175 -13.80 -16.93 -4.22
C VAL A 175 -13.06 -15.69 -3.74
N TRP A 176 -12.76 -15.59 -2.44
CA TRP A 176 -12.04 -14.44 -1.90
C TRP A 176 -10.59 -14.34 -2.39
N LEU A 177 -9.91 -15.47 -2.63
CA LEU A 177 -8.59 -15.47 -3.26
C LEU A 177 -8.62 -14.90 -4.69
N VAL A 178 -9.63 -15.28 -5.48
CA VAL A 178 -9.84 -14.72 -6.82
C VAL A 178 -10.13 -13.22 -6.75
N VAL A 179 -11.00 -12.80 -5.83
CA VAL A 179 -11.27 -11.37 -5.60
C VAL A 179 -9.99 -10.64 -5.21
N THR A 180 -9.17 -11.18 -4.30
CA THR A 180 -7.84 -10.60 -3.99
C THR A 180 -6.98 -10.45 -5.23
N ALA A 181 -6.94 -11.46 -6.12
CA ALA A 181 -6.14 -11.43 -7.34
C ALA A 181 -6.59 -10.35 -8.33
N LEU A 182 -7.89 -10.06 -8.39
CA LEU A 182 -8.45 -9.00 -9.24
C LEU A 182 -8.01 -7.59 -8.81
N PHE A 183 -7.72 -7.38 -7.52
CA PHE A 183 -7.24 -6.08 -7.03
C PHE A 183 -5.72 -6.02 -6.95
N HIS A 184 -5.06 -7.11 -6.55
CA HIS A 184 -3.62 -7.14 -6.40
C HIS A 184 -3.07 -8.56 -6.63
N PRO A 185 -2.64 -8.88 -7.86
CA PRO A 185 -2.18 -10.23 -8.23
C PRO A 185 -1.06 -10.77 -7.33
N GLN A 186 -0.06 -9.95 -7.01
CA GLN A 186 1.07 -10.34 -6.17
C GLN A 186 0.64 -10.71 -4.72
N MET A 187 -0.25 -9.94 -4.09
CA MET A 187 -0.75 -10.25 -2.75
C MET A 187 -1.60 -11.52 -2.74
N ALA A 188 -2.29 -11.83 -3.84
CA ALA A 188 -3.00 -13.09 -4.00
C ALA A 188 -2.05 -14.30 -4.08
N VAL A 189 -0.87 -14.16 -4.70
CA VAL A 189 0.16 -15.22 -4.70
C VAL A 189 0.62 -15.53 -3.27
N TYR A 190 0.87 -14.50 -2.45
CA TYR A 190 1.24 -14.68 -1.04
C TYR A 190 0.12 -15.33 -0.22
N CYS A 191 -1.14 -14.92 -0.45
CA CYS A 191 -2.30 -15.54 0.16
C CYS A 191 -2.43 -17.02 -0.26
N ALA A 192 -2.27 -17.33 -1.55
CA ALA A 192 -2.32 -18.69 -2.07
C ALA A 192 -1.23 -19.58 -1.44
N ALA A 193 0.01 -19.06 -1.33
CA ALA A 193 1.11 -19.76 -0.67
C ALA A 193 0.77 -20.10 0.79
N PHE A 194 0.17 -19.16 1.52
CA PHE A 194 -0.35 -19.42 2.86
C PHE A 194 -1.43 -20.50 2.88
N LEU A 195 -2.45 -20.41 2.01
CA LEU A 195 -3.55 -21.36 1.98
C LEU A 195 -3.08 -22.79 1.66
N MET A 196 -2.15 -22.94 0.70
CA MET A 196 -1.56 -24.23 0.33
C MET A 196 -0.75 -24.83 1.48
N LEU A 197 0.11 -24.02 2.10
CA LEU A 197 0.95 -24.50 3.18
C LEU A 197 0.11 -24.83 4.43
N TYR A 198 -0.90 -24.01 4.75
CA TYR A 198 -1.83 -24.31 5.84
C TYR A 198 -2.54 -25.64 5.62
N TRP A 199 -3.05 -25.89 4.41
CA TRP A 199 -3.67 -27.17 4.06
C TRP A 199 -2.70 -28.35 4.23
N TYR A 200 -1.42 -28.17 3.87
CA TYR A 200 -0.39 -29.19 4.07
C TYR A 200 -0.09 -29.49 5.55
N PHE A 201 -0.03 -28.46 6.40
CA PHE A 201 0.19 -28.64 7.83
C PHE A 201 -1.03 -29.23 8.55
N ASP A 202 -2.23 -28.97 8.03
CA ASP A 202 -3.50 -29.45 8.56
C ASP A 202 -3.89 -30.85 8.03
N ARG A 203 -2.96 -31.81 8.15
CA ARG A 203 -3.08 -33.22 7.70
C ARG A 203 -4.15 -34.07 8.44
N SER A 204 -5.11 -33.45 9.12
CA SER A 204 -6.29 -34.09 9.74
C SER A 204 -7.49 -34.22 8.78
N SER A 205 -7.40 -33.74 7.54
CA SER A 205 -8.48 -33.90 6.55
C SER A 205 -8.41 -35.27 5.88
N GLN A 206 -9.20 -36.23 6.37
CA GLN A 206 -9.34 -37.58 5.80
C GLN A 206 -10.00 -37.61 4.40
N ASN A 207 -10.33 -36.47 3.81
CA ASN A 207 -10.77 -36.38 2.41
C ASN A 207 -9.65 -35.77 1.57
N ALA A 208 -8.68 -36.63 1.23
CA ALA A 208 -7.59 -36.34 0.31
C ALA A 208 -8.06 -36.53 -1.13
N GLU A 209 -8.88 -35.62 -1.63
CA GLU A 209 -9.15 -35.48 -3.05
C GLU A 209 -9.03 -33.98 -3.38
N GLN A 210 -8.07 -33.68 -4.27
CA GLN A 210 -7.87 -32.45 -5.05
C GLN A 210 -6.93 -31.32 -4.55
N PRO A 211 -5.66 -31.61 -4.18
CA PRO A 211 -4.60 -30.60 -4.17
C PRO A 211 -4.23 -30.08 -5.58
N VAL A 212 -4.53 -30.85 -6.63
CA VAL A 212 -4.13 -30.56 -8.02
C VAL A 212 -4.96 -29.44 -8.67
N ARG A 213 -6.22 -29.24 -8.28
CA ARG A 213 -7.07 -28.17 -8.85
C ARG A 213 -6.74 -26.77 -8.33
N LEU A 214 -6.20 -26.64 -7.12
CA LEU A 214 -5.66 -25.35 -6.62
C LEU A 214 -4.32 -25.01 -7.27
N LEU A 215 -3.44 -25.99 -7.47
CA LEU A 215 -2.15 -25.83 -8.17
C LEU A 215 -2.32 -25.48 -9.65
N ALA A 216 -3.29 -26.09 -10.34
CA ALA A 216 -3.57 -25.80 -11.75
C ALA A 216 -4.16 -24.38 -11.99
N MET A 217 -4.66 -23.71 -10.94
CA MET A 217 -5.31 -22.40 -11.06
C MET A 217 -4.51 -21.22 -10.50
N ALA A 218 -3.34 -21.48 -9.89
CA ALA A 218 -2.30 -20.46 -9.69
C ALA A 218 -1.49 -20.18 -10.98
N ALA A 219 -1.75 -20.92 -12.05
CA ALA A 219 -1.11 -20.83 -13.36
C ALA A 219 -1.16 -19.46 -14.08
N PRO A 220 -2.07 -18.50 -13.79
CA PRO A 220 -1.95 -17.17 -14.41
C PRO A 220 -0.66 -16.43 -14.00
N SER A 221 0.01 -16.85 -12.93
CA SER A 221 1.31 -16.31 -12.52
C SER A 221 2.49 -16.72 -13.43
N ALA A 222 2.32 -17.72 -14.31
CA ALA A 222 3.34 -18.07 -15.30
C ALA A 222 3.51 -16.98 -16.38
N GLY A 223 2.46 -16.22 -16.68
CA GLY A 223 2.55 -15.05 -17.57
C GLY A 223 3.34 -13.90 -16.94
N LEU A 224 3.26 -13.73 -15.61
CA LEU A 224 4.12 -12.79 -14.86
C LEU A 224 5.58 -13.25 -14.91
N LEU A 225 5.86 -14.55 -14.74
CA LEU A 225 7.21 -15.12 -14.82
C LEU A 225 7.89 -14.91 -16.20
N HIS A 226 7.13 -14.81 -17.29
CA HIS A 226 7.67 -14.55 -18.63
C HIS A 226 8.33 -13.16 -18.78
N SER A 227 8.01 -12.21 -17.89
CA SER A 227 8.61 -10.86 -17.85
C SER A 227 9.88 -10.78 -16.99
N PHE A 228 10.26 -11.87 -16.32
CA PHE A 228 11.45 -11.92 -15.47
C PHE A 228 12.62 -12.55 -16.23
N SER A 229 13.51 -11.69 -16.69
CA SER A 229 14.78 -12.12 -17.28
C SER A 229 15.76 -12.51 -16.18
N LEU A 230 16.47 -13.62 -16.37
CA LEU A 230 17.66 -13.98 -15.59
C LEU A 230 18.90 -13.17 -16.02
N GLN A 231 18.77 -12.34 -17.05
CA GLN A 231 19.84 -11.44 -17.42
C GLN A 231 19.97 -10.32 -16.37
N PRO A 232 21.20 -9.87 -16.09
CA PRO A 232 21.42 -8.74 -15.18
C PRO A 232 20.77 -7.46 -15.74
N ALA A 233 20.39 -6.56 -14.84
CA ALA A 233 20.03 -5.20 -15.24
C ALA A 233 21.28 -4.47 -15.75
N VAL A 234 21.15 -3.69 -16.82
CA VAL A 234 22.28 -3.00 -17.48
C VAL A 234 21.94 -1.54 -17.76
N GLY A 235 22.99 -0.72 -17.91
CA GLY A 235 22.87 0.70 -18.22
C GLY A 235 22.05 1.45 -17.18
N ALA A 236 21.34 2.48 -17.63
CA ALA A 236 20.58 3.36 -16.76
C ALA A 236 19.33 2.72 -16.15
N TYR A 237 18.85 1.57 -16.66
CA TYR A 237 17.82 0.78 -15.96
C TYR A 237 18.31 0.27 -14.60
N ARG A 238 19.58 -0.14 -14.53
CA ARG A 238 20.18 -0.62 -13.28
C ARG A 238 20.28 0.50 -12.24
N ASP A 239 20.61 1.71 -12.69
CA ASP A 239 20.72 2.87 -11.80
C ASP A 239 19.35 3.23 -11.19
N VAL A 240 18.28 3.14 -11.99
CA VAL A 240 16.89 3.29 -11.52
C VAL A 240 16.49 2.18 -10.54
N LEU A 241 16.92 0.93 -10.74
CA LEU A 241 16.68 -0.13 -9.76
C LEU A 241 17.40 0.13 -8.43
N TYR A 242 18.66 0.58 -8.49
CA TYR A 242 19.49 0.81 -7.30
C TYR A 242 19.10 2.04 -6.49
N SER A 243 18.33 2.98 -7.07
CA SER A 243 17.71 4.07 -6.30
C SER A 243 16.69 3.54 -5.28
N ARG A 244 16.21 2.29 -5.42
CA ARG A 244 15.25 1.65 -4.51
C ARG A 244 15.95 0.73 -3.52
N THR A 245 16.25 1.28 -2.35
CA THR A 245 16.94 0.56 -1.26
C THR A 245 16.22 -0.70 -0.80
N TYR A 246 14.89 -0.71 -0.81
CA TYR A 246 14.06 -1.82 -0.33
C TYR A 246 14.15 -3.09 -1.20
N PHE A 247 14.66 -3.00 -2.44
CA PHE A 247 14.90 -4.18 -3.29
C PHE A 247 16.11 -5.01 -2.85
N PHE A 248 17.03 -4.44 -2.06
CA PHE A 248 18.32 -5.04 -1.81
C PHE A 248 18.62 -5.15 -0.31
N ALA A 249 18.99 -6.36 0.12
CA ALA A 249 19.32 -6.66 1.51
C ALA A 249 20.44 -5.78 2.11
N TYR A 250 21.41 -5.34 1.29
CA TYR A 250 22.50 -4.46 1.73
C TYR A 250 22.04 -3.00 1.92
N GLY A 251 20.89 -2.61 1.34
CA GLY A 251 20.29 -1.30 1.53
C GLY A 251 19.48 -1.20 2.83
N TRP A 252 19.23 -2.34 3.51
CA TRP A 252 18.44 -2.37 4.72
C TRP A 252 19.24 -1.97 5.96
N HIS A 253 18.64 -1.15 6.82
CA HIS A 253 19.17 -0.80 8.13
C HIS A 253 19.01 -1.94 9.13
N TRP A 254 19.83 -1.93 10.20
CA TRP A 254 19.82 -2.98 11.23
C TRP A 254 18.45 -3.13 11.92
N TYR A 255 17.70 -2.05 12.10
CA TYR A 255 16.38 -2.07 12.75
C TYR A 255 15.29 -2.65 11.83
N GLU A 256 15.46 -2.57 10.51
CA GLU A 256 14.56 -3.21 9.55
C GLU A 256 14.69 -4.73 9.60
N TRP A 257 15.91 -5.23 9.82
CA TRP A 257 16.15 -6.65 10.10
C TRP A 257 15.54 -7.12 11.41
N ILE A 258 15.45 -6.26 12.44
CA ILE A 258 14.66 -6.56 13.64
C ILE A 258 13.19 -6.72 13.27
N GLY A 259 12.67 -5.88 12.37
CA GLY A 259 11.34 -6.02 11.78
C GLY A 259 11.14 -7.36 11.03
N ALA A 260 12.16 -7.91 10.40
CA ALA A 260 12.05 -9.23 9.76
C ALA A 260 12.14 -10.39 10.78
N VAL A 261 12.99 -10.29 11.81
CA VAL A 261 13.27 -11.41 12.72
C VAL A 261 12.27 -11.48 13.88
N ALA A 262 11.93 -10.34 14.51
CA ALA A 262 11.09 -10.31 15.71
C ALA A 262 9.68 -10.92 15.50
N PRO A 263 8.97 -10.66 14.38
CA PRO A 263 7.68 -11.30 14.12
C PRO A 263 7.76 -12.82 14.07
N LEU A 264 8.82 -13.38 13.46
CA LEU A 264 9.00 -14.83 13.37
C LEU A 264 9.29 -15.45 14.74
N LEU A 265 10.06 -14.76 15.59
CA LEU A 265 10.30 -15.20 16.97
C LEU A 265 9.02 -15.17 17.82
N LEU A 266 8.19 -14.14 17.67
CA LEU A 266 6.89 -14.05 18.35
C LEU A 266 5.94 -15.16 17.88
N LEU A 267 5.88 -15.43 16.58
CA LEU A 267 5.09 -16.54 16.03
C LEU A 267 5.63 -17.90 16.51
N ALA A 268 6.95 -18.07 16.61
CA ALA A 268 7.56 -19.29 17.16
C ALA A 268 7.15 -19.50 18.62
N LEU A 269 7.08 -18.43 19.43
CA LEU A 269 6.58 -18.48 20.79
C LEU A 269 5.12 -18.95 20.83
N PHE A 270 4.25 -18.43 19.95
CA PHE A 270 2.84 -18.86 19.87
C PHE A 270 2.69 -20.31 19.41
N ALA A 271 3.54 -20.77 18.50
CA ALA A 271 3.57 -22.14 18.01
C ALA A 271 4.07 -23.15 19.05
N TRP A 272 5.04 -22.73 19.88
CA TRP A 272 5.63 -23.57 20.93
C TRP A 272 4.82 -23.60 22.22
N ARG A 273 4.35 -22.43 22.67
CA ARG A 273 3.57 -22.26 23.91
C ARG A 273 2.20 -21.66 23.60
N THR A 274 1.36 -22.44 22.92
CA THR A 274 0.00 -22.00 22.57
C THR A 274 -0.78 -21.66 23.84
N PRO A 275 -1.26 -20.41 24.01
CA PRO A 275 -1.97 -20.00 25.21
C PRO A 275 -3.26 -20.80 25.40
N ARG A 276 -3.69 -21.03 26.65
CA ARG A 276 -4.91 -21.81 26.95
C ARG A 276 -6.18 -21.23 26.31
N ALA A 277 -6.22 -19.92 26.08
CA ALA A 277 -7.35 -19.24 25.45
C ALA A 277 -7.30 -19.27 23.91
N ALA A 278 -6.19 -19.71 23.32
CA ALA A 278 -5.96 -19.79 21.89
C ALA A 278 -6.39 -21.15 21.31
N SER A 279 -6.78 -21.16 20.04
CA SER A 279 -7.16 -22.37 19.32
C SER A 279 -5.96 -23.06 18.65
N VAL A 280 -6.13 -24.33 18.27
CA VAL A 280 -5.12 -25.07 17.47
C VAL A 280 -4.89 -24.42 16.11
N ALA A 281 -5.90 -23.71 15.58
CA ALA A 281 -5.78 -22.97 14.33
C ALA A 281 -4.74 -21.84 14.44
N MET A 282 -4.66 -21.16 15.60
CA MET A 282 -3.64 -20.13 15.85
C MET A 282 -2.22 -20.72 15.81
N ALA A 283 -1.99 -21.87 16.48
CA ALA A 283 -0.69 -22.53 16.50
C ALA A 283 -0.26 -23.00 15.10
N THR A 284 -1.19 -23.57 14.33
CA THR A 284 -0.94 -24.03 12.96
C THR A 284 -0.65 -22.85 12.03
N THR A 285 -1.44 -21.77 12.14
CA THR A 285 -1.22 -20.52 11.40
C THR A 285 0.17 -19.96 11.71
N SER A 286 0.59 -19.96 12.98
CA SER A 286 1.91 -19.47 13.38
C SER A 286 3.04 -20.26 12.72
N ARG A 287 2.96 -21.59 12.66
CA ARG A 287 3.96 -22.44 11.98
C ARG A 287 4.05 -22.16 10.49
N VAL A 288 2.90 -22.01 9.83
CA VAL A 288 2.82 -21.69 8.40
C VAL A 288 3.50 -20.35 8.13
N LEU A 289 3.21 -19.32 8.93
CA LEU A 289 3.82 -17.99 8.75
C LEU A 289 5.33 -17.98 9.01
N ILE A 290 5.82 -18.77 9.96
CA ILE A 290 7.28 -18.91 10.18
C ILE A 290 7.95 -19.46 8.94
N VAL A 291 7.39 -20.52 8.34
CA VAL A 291 7.96 -21.13 7.12
C VAL A 291 7.92 -20.15 5.95
N LEU A 292 6.79 -19.45 5.74
CA LEU A 292 6.69 -18.45 4.66
C LEU A 292 7.64 -17.29 4.86
N GLY A 293 7.71 -16.73 6.08
CA GLY A 293 8.61 -15.65 6.42
C GLY A 293 10.07 -16.04 6.20
N ALA A 294 10.50 -17.17 6.75
CA ALA A 294 11.85 -17.69 6.57
C ALA A 294 12.18 -17.94 5.08
N PHE A 295 11.26 -18.55 4.34
CA PHE A 295 11.44 -18.77 2.90
C PHE A 295 11.57 -17.45 2.15
N SER A 296 10.69 -16.47 2.41
CA SER A 296 10.78 -15.15 1.76
C SER A 296 12.08 -14.43 2.07
N THR A 297 12.58 -14.51 3.30
CA THR A 297 13.88 -13.94 3.69
C THR A 297 15.04 -14.61 2.96
N VAL A 298 15.04 -15.94 2.84
CA VAL A 298 16.08 -16.66 2.09
C VAL A 298 16.06 -16.25 0.62
N VAL A 299 14.89 -16.23 -0.02
CA VAL A 299 14.76 -15.82 -1.43
C VAL A 299 15.23 -14.38 -1.64
N PHE A 300 14.88 -13.47 -0.72
CA PHE A 300 15.34 -12.08 -0.74
C PHE A 300 16.86 -11.95 -0.67
N LEU A 301 17.51 -12.69 0.23
CA LEU A 301 18.97 -12.71 0.36
C LEU A 301 19.64 -13.29 -0.89
N VAL A 302 19.06 -14.34 -1.49
CA VAL A 302 19.56 -14.90 -2.75
C VAL A 302 19.47 -13.87 -3.88
N PHE A 303 18.32 -13.21 -4.05
CA PHE A 303 18.18 -12.18 -5.09
C PHE A 303 19.08 -10.97 -4.86
N SER A 304 19.38 -10.63 -3.61
CA SER A 304 20.28 -9.52 -3.26
C SER A 304 21.78 -9.88 -3.33
N SER A 305 22.13 -11.16 -3.50
CA SER A 305 23.51 -11.63 -3.39
C SER A 305 24.39 -11.33 -4.61
N SER A 306 23.78 -11.07 -5.77
CA SER A 306 24.51 -10.92 -7.03
C SER A 306 23.73 -10.09 -8.04
N HIS A 307 24.44 -9.26 -8.81
CA HIS A 307 23.91 -8.47 -9.93
C HIS A 307 23.19 -9.30 -11.00
N ARG A 308 23.48 -10.61 -11.08
CA ARG A 308 22.76 -11.53 -12.00
C ARG A 308 21.27 -11.63 -11.68
N PHE A 309 20.88 -11.34 -10.44
CA PHE A 309 19.51 -11.46 -9.98
C PHE A 309 18.77 -10.12 -9.86
N ASP A 310 19.37 -9.00 -10.30
CA ASP A 310 18.77 -7.66 -10.17
C ASP A 310 17.35 -7.62 -10.73
N ASN A 311 17.11 -8.24 -11.90
CA ASN A 311 15.78 -8.30 -12.52
C ASN A 311 14.74 -9.11 -11.72
N LEU A 312 15.17 -10.05 -10.88
CA LEU A 312 14.31 -10.87 -10.02
C LEU A 312 13.88 -10.14 -8.74
N THR A 313 14.59 -9.07 -8.34
CA THR A 313 14.24 -8.28 -7.15
C THR A 313 12.82 -7.68 -7.24
N ARG A 314 12.33 -7.42 -8.47
CA ARG A 314 10.95 -7.01 -8.78
C ARG A 314 9.86 -7.96 -8.27
N VAL A 315 10.19 -9.22 -7.98
CA VAL A 315 9.26 -10.16 -7.31
C VAL A 315 8.94 -9.72 -5.89
N GLN A 316 9.86 -8.99 -5.24
CA GLN A 316 9.74 -8.42 -3.90
C GLN A 316 9.26 -9.44 -2.86
N PRO A 317 9.98 -10.57 -2.66
CA PRO A 317 9.54 -11.68 -1.80
C PRO A 317 9.24 -11.24 -0.37
N MET A 318 9.95 -10.24 0.16
CA MET A 318 9.73 -9.72 1.51
C MET A 318 8.35 -9.08 1.70
N ARG A 319 7.62 -8.72 0.64
CA ARG A 319 6.21 -8.27 0.76
C ARG A 319 5.29 -9.33 1.37
N MET A 320 5.69 -10.61 1.40
CA MET A 320 5.04 -11.67 2.17
C MET A 320 4.90 -11.32 3.67
N PHE A 321 5.82 -10.51 4.21
CA PHE A 321 5.78 -10.05 5.61
C PHE A 321 4.56 -9.19 5.93
N HIS A 322 3.91 -8.57 4.94
CA HIS A 322 2.65 -7.87 5.15
C HIS A 322 1.58 -8.80 5.73
N LEU A 323 1.42 -9.99 5.16
CA LEU A 323 0.49 -10.99 5.69
C LEU A 323 0.95 -11.55 7.05
N VAL A 324 2.27 -11.74 7.22
CA VAL A 324 2.86 -12.17 8.49
C VAL A 324 2.50 -11.19 9.61
N TYR A 325 2.70 -9.89 9.39
CA TYR A 325 2.39 -8.83 10.34
C TYR A 325 0.90 -8.76 10.66
N LEU A 326 0.02 -8.76 9.65
CA LEU A 326 -1.43 -8.70 9.85
C LEU A 326 -1.92 -9.81 10.78
N LEU A 327 -1.55 -11.06 10.47
CA LEU A 327 -1.97 -12.21 11.26
C LEU A 327 -1.27 -12.24 12.63
N MET A 328 0.00 -11.86 12.69
CA MET A 328 0.75 -11.76 13.95
C MET A 328 0.10 -10.74 14.90
N PHE A 329 -0.29 -9.55 14.44
CA PHE A 329 -0.92 -8.56 15.30
C PHE A 329 -2.31 -8.96 15.79
N VAL A 330 -3.10 -9.63 14.95
CA VAL A 330 -4.37 -10.25 15.40
C VAL A 330 -4.10 -11.25 16.52
N MET A 331 -3.09 -12.12 16.36
CA MET A 331 -2.72 -13.10 17.38
C MET A 331 -2.17 -12.45 18.66
N LEU A 332 -1.21 -11.53 18.52
CA LEU A 332 -0.57 -10.83 19.63
C LEU A 332 -1.59 -10.00 20.43
N GLY A 333 -2.46 -9.26 19.75
CA GLY A 333 -3.50 -8.46 20.40
C GLY A 333 -4.47 -9.32 21.20
N GLY A 334 -4.83 -10.51 20.71
CA GLY A 334 -5.69 -11.41 21.46
C GLY A 334 -5.04 -11.99 22.71
N VAL A 335 -3.75 -12.34 22.63
CA VAL A 335 -2.97 -12.79 23.80
C VAL A 335 -2.84 -11.66 24.83
N ILE A 336 -2.49 -10.45 24.39
CA ILE A 336 -2.39 -9.28 25.26
C ILE A 336 -3.74 -8.96 25.91
N GLY A 337 -4.83 -8.96 25.14
CA GLY A 337 -6.19 -8.73 25.62
C GLY A 337 -6.59 -9.71 26.72
N GLU A 338 -6.32 -11.00 26.51
CA GLU A 338 -6.69 -12.04 27.47
C GLU A 338 -5.87 -11.99 28.76
N TYR A 339 -4.55 -11.95 28.65
CA TYR A 339 -3.65 -12.19 29.79
C TYR A 339 -3.16 -10.93 30.47
N VAL A 340 -2.92 -9.86 29.72
CA VAL A 340 -2.35 -8.60 30.20
C VAL A 340 -3.44 -7.60 30.54
N LEU A 341 -4.28 -7.22 29.57
CA LEU A 341 -5.28 -6.16 29.74
C LEU A 341 -6.40 -6.59 30.70
N ARG A 342 -6.90 -7.82 30.54
CA ARG A 342 -7.99 -8.38 31.36
C ARG A 342 -9.20 -7.41 31.37
N ALA A 343 -10.01 -7.45 32.43
CA ALA A 343 -11.17 -6.56 32.60
C ALA A 343 -10.80 -5.20 33.23
N LYS A 344 -9.54 -4.76 33.18
CA LYS A 344 -9.07 -3.53 33.85
C LYS A 344 -8.93 -2.39 32.84
N PRO A 345 -9.85 -1.40 32.79
CA PRO A 345 -9.85 -0.35 31.75
C PRO A 345 -8.55 0.44 31.65
N TRP A 346 -7.91 0.77 32.79
CA TRP A 346 -6.65 1.51 32.79
C TRP A 346 -5.52 0.80 32.03
N ARG A 347 -5.52 -0.54 31.99
CA ARG A 347 -4.50 -1.30 31.23
C ARG A 347 -4.69 -1.14 29.73
N TRP A 348 -5.94 -1.05 29.26
CA TRP A 348 -6.25 -0.78 27.87
C TRP A 348 -5.77 0.61 27.48
N ILE A 349 -6.07 1.62 28.30
CA ILE A 349 -5.64 3.00 28.10
C ILE A 349 -4.10 3.07 28.07
N ALA A 350 -3.43 2.48 29.07
CA ALA A 350 -1.97 2.51 29.20
C ALA A 350 -1.23 1.84 28.03
N LEU A 351 -1.86 0.91 27.31
CA LEU A 351 -1.28 0.30 26.12
C LEU A 351 -1.63 1.08 24.85
N PHE A 352 -2.92 1.32 24.62
CA PHE A 352 -3.38 1.80 23.31
C PHE A 352 -3.18 3.31 23.14
N VAL A 353 -3.22 4.13 24.20
CA VAL A 353 -2.99 5.57 24.06
C VAL A 353 -1.55 5.86 23.61
N PRO A 354 -0.49 5.29 24.24
CA PRO A 354 0.88 5.51 23.74
C PRO A 354 1.12 4.98 22.33
N LEU A 355 0.55 3.82 21.98
CA LEU A 355 0.67 3.26 20.63
C LEU A 355 -0.01 4.16 19.58
N ALA A 356 -1.26 4.57 19.86
CA ALA A 356 -2.02 5.47 19.00
C ALA A 356 -1.32 6.82 18.85
N LEU A 357 -0.84 7.40 19.96
CA LEU A 357 -0.09 8.66 19.93
C LEU A 357 1.21 8.50 19.13
N GLY A 358 1.93 7.39 19.30
CA GLY A 358 3.13 7.10 18.52
C GLY A 358 2.86 7.05 17.03
N MET A 359 1.83 6.31 16.58
CA MET A 359 1.46 6.25 15.17
C MET A 359 0.97 7.60 14.63
N PHE A 360 0.18 8.33 15.41
CA PHE A 360 -0.25 9.69 15.07
C PHE A 360 0.95 10.63 14.91
N THR A 361 1.94 10.56 15.81
CA THR A 361 3.14 11.40 15.71
C THR A 361 4.02 11.04 14.52
N LEU A 362 4.06 9.76 14.12
CA LEU A 362 4.78 9.33 12.92
C LEU A 362 4.14 9.96 11.67
N ASP A 363 2.82 9.83 11.53
CA ASP A 363 2.09 10.43 10.41
C ASP A 363 2.24 11.96 10.38
N ARG A 364 2.06 12.64 11.53
CA ARG A 364 2.31 14.09 11.65
C ARG A 364 3.75 14.51 11.36
N SER A 365 4.72 13.62 11.52
CA SER A 365 6.13 13.91 11.18
C SER A 365 6.43 13.71 9.71
N GLU A 366 5.68 12.83 9.04
CA GLU A 366 5.80 12.55 7.61
C GLU A 366 5.10 13.65 6.78
N TYR A 367 3.90 14.07 7.20
CA TYR A 367 3.08 15.09 6.53
C TYR A 367 2.97 16.37 7.36
N ALA A 368 4.12 16.99 7.67
CA ALA A 368 4.20 18.06 8.67
C ALA A 368 3.43 19.32 8.29
N TYR A 369 3.35 19.63 6.99
CA TYR A 369 2.77 20.86 6.45
C TYR A 369 1.32 20.71 5.97
N SER A 370 0.80 19.49 6.00
CA SER A 370 -0.55 19.14 5.54
C SER A 370 -1.45 18.75 6.72
N PRO A 371 -2.78 18.94 6.62
CA PRO A 371 -3.71 18.52 7.67
C PRO A 371 -3.65 17.00 7.87
N HIS A 372 -3.80 16.55 9.12
CA HIS A 372 -3.85 15.11 9.46
C HIS A 372 -4.94 14.33 8.71
N ILE A 373 -6.04 15.00 8.38
CA ILE A 373 -7.15 14.44 7.61
C ILE A 373 -7.52 15.43 6.52
N GLU A 374 -7.22 15.09 5.28
CA GLU A 374 -7.54 15.88 4.10
C GLU A 374 -8.94 15.56 3.60
N LEU A 375 -9.93 16.27 4.11
CA LEU A 375 -11.31 16.05 3.71
C LEU A 375 -11.55 16.52 2.25
N PRO A 376 -12.26 15.72 1.43
CA PRO A 376 -12.60 16.10 0.07
C PRO A 376 -13.31 17.46 0.01
N GLY A 377 -12.84 18.33 -0.88
CA GLY A 377 -13.42 19.65 -1.12
C GLY A 377 -12.93 20.78 -0.20
N LEU A 378 -12.02 20.49 0.75
CA LEU A 378 -11.31 21.53 1.50
C LEU A 378 -9.93 21.77 0.89
N THR A 379 -9.55 23.03 0.70
CA THR A 379 -8.21 23.42 0.30
C THR A 379 -7.25 23.25 1.48
N ALA A 380 -6.16 22.51 1.29
CA ALA A 380 -5.12 22.38 2.28
C ALA A 380 -4.41 23.73 2.49
N GLY A 381 -3.96 24.03 3.72
CA GLY A 381 -3.15 25.22 4.02
C GLY A 381 -1.67 25.07 3.61
N ASN A 382 -1.37 24.11 2.74
CA ASN A 382 -0.04 23.83 2.23
C ASN A 382 0.14 24.58 0.90
N ALA A 383 1.18 25.41 0.80
CA ALA A 383 1.44 26.26 -0.35
C ALA A 383 1.61 25.49 -1.67
N TRP A 384 2.17 24.27 -1.66
CA TRP A 384 2.27 23.47 -2.88
C TRP A 384 0.89 22.98 -3.33
N LEU A 385 0.10 22.47 -2.39
CA LEU A 385 -1.25 21.95 -2.65
C LEU A 385 -2.21 23.06 -3.12
N GLU A 386 -2.06 24.28 -2.59
CA GLU A 386 -2.77 25.46 -3.08
C GLU A 386 -2.43 25.76 -4.55
N ALA A 387 -1.17 25.64 -4.94
CA ALA A 387 -0.75 25.83 -6.33
C ALA A 387 -1.29 24.72 -7.25
N PHE A 388 -1.34 23.48 -6.77
CA PHE A 388 -1.91 22.36 -7.54
C PHE A 388 -3.42 22.51 -7.72
N ALA A 389 -4.12 22.92 -6.66
CA ALA A 389 -5.54 23.26 -6.72
C ALA A 389 -5.80 24.43 -7.68
N TRP A 390 -4.95 25.48 -7.63
CA TRP A 390 -5.03 26.60 -8.57
C TRP A 390 -4.86 26.15 -10.01
N ALA A 391 -3.86 25.29 -10.29
CA ALA A 391 -3.60 24.73 -11.62
C ALA A 391 -4.83 23.95 -12.14
N ARG A 392 -5.49 23.16 -11.28
CA ARG A 392 -6.72 22.45 -11.61
C ARG A 392 -7.86 23.38 -12.04
N GLU A 393 -7.98 24.54 -11.42
CA GLU A 393 -9.11 25.46 -11.63
C GLU A 393 -8.87 26.46 -12.76
N HIS A 394 -7.61 26.84 -13.01
CA HIS A 394 -7.28 27.99 -13.86
C HIS A 394 -6.52 27.64 -15.15
N THR A 395 -6.16 26.37 -15.38
CA THR A 395 -5.50 25.96 -16.63
C THR A 395 -6.36 25.03 -17.49
N PRO A 396 -6.13 24.96 -18.82
CA PRO A 396 -6.83 24.01 -19.69
C PRO A 396 -6.62 22.56 -19.27
N VAL A 397 -7.61 21.69 -19.50
CA VAL A 397 -7.55 20.25 -19.13
C VAL A 397 -6.40 19.53 -19.85
N ASP A 398 -6.05 19.97 -21.05
CA ASP A 398 -4.96 19.45 -21.86
C ASP A 398 -3.60 20.12 -21.59
N ALA A 399 -3.51 20.99 -20.58
CA ALA A 399 -2.25 21.59 -20.17
C ALA A 399 -1.26 20.52 -19.67
N VAL A 400 -0.02 20.63 -20.17
CA VAL A 400 1.12 19.84 -19.72
C VAL A 400 2.06 20.73 -18.92
N PHE A 401 2.38 20.30 -17.71
CA PHE A 401 3.23 20.99 -16.78
C PHE A 401 4.65 20.43 -16.75
N ALA A 402 5.60 21.27 -16.36
CA ALA A 402 6.88 20.84 -15.80
C ALA A 402 7.07 21.46 -14.42
N LEU A 403 7.71 20.70 -13.53
CA LEU A 403 8.07 21.13 -12.19
C LEU A 403 9.40 20.47 -11.81
N ASP A 404 9.96 20.82 -10.66
CA ASP A 404 11.20 20.20 -10.19
C ASP A 404 11.00 18.67 -10.16
N PRO A 405 11.85 17.87 -10.85
CA PRO A 405 11.67 16.42 -10.88
C PRO A 405 11.78 15.78 -9.49
N GLU A 406 12.36 16.48 -8.51
CA GLU A 406 12.46 16.06 -7.11
C GLU A 406 11.48 16.80 -6.18
N TYR A 407 10.44 17.46 -6.72
CA TYR A 407 9.55 18.33 -5.95
C TYR A 407 8.94 17.67 -4.71
N MET A 408 8.60 16.37 -4.79
CA MET A 408 8.06 15.60 -3.66
C MET A 408 9.03 15.52 -2.46
N ALA A 409 10.33 15.61 -2.70
CA ALA A 409 11.35 15.59 -1.66
C ALA A 409 11.65 17.00 -1.10
N ILE A 410 11.02 18.05 -1.64
CA ILE A 410 11.22 19.42 -1.17
C ILE A 410 10.47 19.61 0.17
N PRO A 411 11.14 20.14 1.21
CA PRO A 411 10.47 20.46 2.46
C PRO A 411 9.28 21.40 2.24
N GLY A 412 8.12 21.03 2.77
CA GLY A 412 6.89 21.81 2.63
C GLY A 412 5.85 21.22 1.69
N GLU A 413 6.22 20.26 0.82
CA GLU A 413 5.29 19.66 -0.16
C GLU A 413 4.52 18.44 0.40
N ASP A 414 5.19 17.65 1.27
CA ASP A 414 4.65 16.45 1.94
C ASP A 414 4.33 15.26 1.02
N LEU A 415 5.14 15.01 -0.02
CA LEU A 415 5.05 13.85 -0.93
C LEU A 415 3.74 13.75 -1.73
N HIS A 416 3.10 14.88 -2.05
CA HIS A 416 1.86 14.89 -2.81
C HIS A 416 2.09 14.76 -4.32
N GLY A 417 1.18 14.04 -4.94
CA GLY A 417 1.13 13.86 -6.37
C GLY A 417 0.58 15.08 -7.10
N PHE A 418 1.36 15.66 -8.02
CA PHE A 418 0.89 16.78 -8.85
C PHE A 418 -0.25 16.33 -9.75
N ARG A 419 -0.14 15.19 -10.44
CA ARG A 419 -1.23 14.69 -11.29
C ARG A 419 -2.47 14.41 -10.45
N ALA A 420 -2.31 13.80 -9.29
CA ALA A 420 -3.41 13.45 -8.39
C ALA A 420 -4.24 14.66 -7.94
N LEU A 421 -3.60 15.81 -7.70
CA LEU A 421 -4.27 17.00 -7.15
C LEU A 421 -4.61 18.07 -8.20
N SER A 422 -3.80 18.22 -9.23
CA SER A 422 -4.00 19.25 -10.26
C SER A 422 -4.95 18.82 -11.39
N ASP A 423 -5.19 17.52 -11.57
CA ASP A 423 -5.87 16.97 -12.75
C ASP A 423 -5.21 17.38 -14.08
N ARG A 424 -3.90 17.65 -14.07
CA ARG A 424 -3.12 18.03 -15.25
C ARG A 424 -2.03 17.03 -15.53
N SER A 425 -1.66 16.96 -16.81
CA SER A 425 -0.48 16.21 -17.23
C SER A 425 0.79 16.91 -16.75
N MET A 426 1.83 16.14 -16.49
CA MET A 426 3.18 16.66 -16.22
C MET A 426 4.23 15.79 -16.90
N LEU A 427 5.39 16.39 -17.17
CA LEU A 427 6.62 15.65 -17.42
C LEU A 427 6.94 14.75 -16.23
N ALA A 428 7.63 13.65 -16.50
CA ALA A 428 7.88 12.60 -15.53
C ALA A 428 8.79 13.07 -14.39
N ASP A 429 8.45 12.67 -13.17
CA ASP A 429 9.22 13.02 -11.98
C ASP A 429 10.29 11.95 -11.66
N ALA A 430 11.27 12.30 -10.83
CA ALA A 430 12.36 11.40 -10.45
C ALA A 430 11.98 10.43 -9.31
N TYR A 431 10.85 10.66 -8.63
CA TYR A 431 10.49 10.01 -7.37
C TYR A 431 9.45 8.89 -7.49
N LYS A 432 8.32 9.07 -8.19
CA LYS A 432 7.27 8.07 -8.39
C LYS A 432 7.28 7.47 -9.78
N ASP A 433 7.48 8.27 -10.83
CA ASP A 433 7.54 7.74 -12.19
C ASP A 433 8.75 6.81 -12.40
N SER A 434 9.89 7.09 -11.76
CA SER A 434 11.02 6.15 -11.74
C SER A 434 10.67 4.82 -11.06
N GLY A 435 9.69 4.82 -10.15
CA GLY A 435 9.14 3.63 -9.50
C GLY A 435 8.35 2.78 -10.49
N ALA A 436 7.53 3.42 -11.33
CA ALA A 436 6.86 2.75 -12.44
C ALA A 436 7.89 2.14 -13.42
N VAL A 437 8.98 2.85 -13.72
CA VAL A 437 10.09 2.34 -14.57
C VAL A 437 10.72 1.07 -13.96
N THR A 438 10.92 1.00 -12.64
CA THR A 438 11.47 -0.22 -12.02
C THR A 438 10.62 -1.46 -12.31
N MET A 439 9.30 -1.31 -12.32
CA MET A 439 8.36 -2.40 -12.59
C MET A 439 8.11 -2.63 -14.09
N PHE A 440 8.17 -1.56 -14.89
CA PHE A 440 7.92 -1.55 -16.33
C PHE A 440 9.11 -0.94 -17.09
N PRO A 441 10.15 -1.74 -17.40
CA PRO A 441 11.36 -1.25 -18.07
C PRO A 441 11.10 -0.59 -19.43
N ARG A 442 9.96 -0.86 -20.06
CA ARG A 442 9.54 -0.22 -21.32
C ARG A 442 9.36 1.30 -21.22
N LEU A 443 9.16 1.84 -20.02
CA LEU A 443 9.00 3.29 -19.77
C LEU A 443 10.35 4.01 -19.61
N LEU A 444 11.46 3.28 -19.63
CA LEU A 444 12.78 3.82 -19.31
C LEU A 444 13.21 4.95 -20.26
N ASP A 445 13.06 4.74 -21.57
CA ASP A 445 13.55 5.69 -22.57
C ASP A 445 12.77 7.01 -22.49
N ASP A 446 11.44 6.93 -22.38
CA ASP A 446 10.56 8.09 -22.22
C ASP A 446 10.86 8.84 -20.92
N TRP A 447 11.04 8.11 -19.82
CA TRP A 447 11.39 8.70 -18.51
C TRP A 447 12.75 9.40 -18.56
N GLN A 448 13.78 8.76 -19.11
CA GLN A 448 15.12 9.33 -19.21
C GLN A 448 15.15 10.58 -20.08
N GLN A 449 14.42 10.57 -21.19
CA GLN A 449 14.32 11.74 -22.06
C GLN A 449 13.73 12.93 -21.29
N GLN A 450 12.66 12.70 -20.53
CA GLN A 450 11.99 13.75 -19.74
C GLN A 450 12.88 14.21 -18.57
N GLU A 451 13.54 13.29 -17.85
CA GLU A 451 14.49 13.63 -16.79
C GLU A 451 15.66 14.47 -17.33
N GLN A 452 16.17 14.13 -18.52
CA GLN A 452 17.24 14.88 -19.18
C GLN A 452 16.80 16.29 -19.57
N MET A 453 15.54 16.49 -19.99
CA MET A 453 14.97 17.82 -20.28
C MET A 453 14.91 18.69 -19.02
N LEU A 454 14.70 18.09 -17.85
CA LEU A 454 14.58 18.76 -16.56
C LEU A 454 15.92 18.86 -15.79
N ARG A 455 16.99 18.29 -16.33
CA ARG A 455 18.30 18.23 -15.64
C ARG A 455 18.81 19.64 -15.34
N GLY A 456 19.12 19.88 -14.07
CA GLY A 456 19.60 21.19 -13.60
C GLY A 456 18.48 22.18 -13.30
N TRP A 457 17.24 21.70 -13.13
CA TRP A 457 16.03 22.50 -12.88
C TRP A 457 16.25 23.70 -11.95
N ARG A 458 16.87 23.51 -10.78
CA ARG A 458 17.11 24.56 -9.77
C ARG A 458 17.91 25.76 -10.26
N SER A 459 18.61 25.62 -11.39
CA SER A 459 19.41 26.67 -12.03
C SER A 459 18.79 27.22 -13.32
N PHE A 460 17.60 26.75 -13.71
CA PHE A 460 16.93 27.22 -14.93
C PHE A 460 16.64 28.71 -14.85
N GLY A 461 17.04 29.41 -15.91
CA GLY A 461 16.63 30.79 -16.18
C GLY A 461 15.56 30.87 -17.27
N PRO A 462 15.13 32.09 -17.65
CA PRO A 462 14.13 32.29 -18.69
C PRO A 462 14.45 31.58 -20.02
N SER A 463 15.73 31.57 -20.43
CA SER A 463 16.16 30.89 -21.66
C SER A 463 16.01 29.37 -21.62
N ASP A 464 16.18 28.76 -20.44
CA ASP A 464 16.00 27.31 -20.29
C ASP A 464 14.52 26.93 -20.35
N PHE A 465 13.64 27.76 -19.77
CA PHE A 465 12.19 27.59 -19.88
C PHE A 465 11.68 27.80 -21.31
N GLU A 466 12.21 28.81 -22.03
CA GLU A 466 11.92 28.98 -23.47
C GLU A 466 12.39 27.75 -24.27
N ARG A 467 13.60 27.23 -24.00
CA ARG A 467 14.08 25.98 -24.63
C ARG A 467 13.16 24.80 -24.33
N LEU A 468 12.74 24.65 -23.07
CA LEU A 468 11.86 23.57 -22.64
C LEU A 468 10.53 23.59 -23.40
N ALA A 469 9.92 24.77 -23.56
CA ALA A 469 8.69 24.95 -24.33
C ALA A 469 8.83 24.58 -25.82
N GLN A 470 10.04 24.71 -26.39
CA GLN A 470 10.31 24.36 -27.79
C GLN A 470 10.53 22.86 -28.03
N ILE A 471 11.10 22.16 -27.05
CA ILE A 471 11.51 20.75 -27.19
C ILE A 471 10.52 19.75 -26.56
N SER A 472 9.47 20.24 -25.90
CA SER A 472 8.52 19.43 -25.14
C SER A 472 7.10 19.99 -25.27
N PRO A 473 6.05 19.22 -24.92
CA PRO A 473 4.66 19.71 -24.96
C PRO A 473 4.31 20.64 -23.77
N VAL A 474 5.29 21.02 -22.95
CA VAL A 474 5.07 21.83 -21.73
C VAL A 474 4.55 23.22 -22.09
N THR A 475 3.46 23.60 -21.45
CA THR A 475 2.81 24.92 -21.60
C THR A 475 2.80 25.72 -20.31
N TRP A 476 3.01 25.06 -19.17
CA TRP A 476 3.01 25.65 -17.84
C TRP A 476 4.14 25.09 -16.99
N VAL A 477 4.62 25.88 -16.03
CA VAL A 477 5.59 25.43 -15.04
C VAL A 477 5.16 25.78 -13.64
N VAL A 478 5.48 24.91 -12.68
CA VAL A 478 5.47 25.26 -11.25
C VAL A 478 6.91 25.42 -10.81
N VAL A 479 7.27 26.62 -10.38
CA VAL A 479 8.65 26.97 -10.04
C VAL A 479 8.72 27.50 -8.60
N GLU A 480 9.87 27.33 -7.96
CA GLU A 480 10.13 27.99 -6.68
C GLU A 480 10.20 29.52 -6.88
N ARG A 481 9.88 30.28 -5.83
CA ARG A 481 9.89 31.76 -5.85
C ARG A 481 11.15 32.39 -6.45
N ARG A 482 12.32 31.80 -6.24
CA ARG A 482 13.61 32.29 -6.78
C ARG A 482 13.72 32.25 -8.31
N GLN A 483 12.92 31.41 -8.98
CA GLN A 483 12.97 31.19 -10.42
C GLN A 483 11.88 31.98 -11.18
N GLU A 484 11.02 32.71 -10.48
CA GLU A 484 9.90 33.45 -11.09
C GLU A 484 10.35 34.58 -12.03
N GLY A 485 11.57 35.08 -11.86
CA GLY A 485 12.06 36.28 -12.53
C GLY A 485 12.04 36.15 -14.05
N GLY A 486 11.24 36.99 -14.71
CA GLY A 486 11.13 37.00 -16.17
C GLY A 486 10.09 36.05 -16.76
N LEU A 487 9.33 35.32 -15.93
CA LEU A 487 8.22 34.46 -16.34
C LEU A 487 6.87 35.16 -16.14
N ASP A 488 5.87 34.77 -16.93
CA ASP A 488 4.48 35.21 -16.76
C ASP A 488 3.78 34.30 -15.73
N CYS A 489 3.74 34.73 -14.47
CA CYS A 489 3.22 33.95 -13.35
C CYS A 489 1.89 34.50 -12.82
N PRO A 490 0.73 34.06 -13.35
CA PRO A 490 -0.58 34.50 -12.88
C PRO A 490 -0.90 34.08 -11.44
N TYR A 491 -0.18 33.12 -10.87
CA TYR A 491 -0.31 32.73 -9.47
C TYR A 491 1.04 32.64 -8.78
N SER A 492 1.09 33.13 -7.54
CA SER A 492 2.19 32.85 -6.64
C SER A 492 1.76 32.96 -5.17
N ASN A 493 2.43 32.19 -4.32
CA ASN A 493 2.28 32.20 -2.87
C ASN A 493 3.66 32.24 -2.18
N ALA A 494 3.72 31.86 -0.90
CA ALA A 494 4.94 31.92 -0.12
C ALA A 494 6.05 30.96 -0.60
N ALA A 495 5.72 29.87 -1.30
CA ALA A 495 6.67 28.83 -1.70
C ALA A 495 6.92 28.77 -3.21
N VAL A 496 5.85 28.85 -4.01
CA VAL A 496 5.90 28.57 -5.44
C VAL A 496 5.14 29.60 -6.27
N ALA A 497 5.41 29.59 -7.58
CA ALA A 497 4.67 30.33 -8.59
C ALA A 497 4.26 29.37 -9.72
N VAL A 498 3.06 29.59 -10.28
CA VAL A 498 2.59 28.88 -11.46
C VAL A 498 2.67 29.83 -12.63
N CYS A 499 3.48 29.48 -13.63
CA CYS A 499 3.83 30.36 -14.72
C CYS A 499 3.51 29.74 -16.08
N ARG A 500 3.07 30.59 -17.01
CA ARG A 500 2.80 30.21 -18.38
C ARG A 500 4.08 30.31 -19.20
N LEU A 501 4.35 29.30 -20.02
CA LEU A 501 5.39 29.38 -21.03
C LEU A 501 4.79 29.94 -22.32
N ALA A 502 5.40 30.99 -22.85
CA ALA A 502 5.04 31.52 -24.16
C ALA A 502 5.60 30.60 -25.25
N ILE A 503 4.73 29.91 -25.98
CA ILE A 503 5.11 29.25 -27.23
C ILE A 503 5.21 30.38 -28.27
N LYS A 504 6.43 30.71 -28.69
CA LYS A 504 6.65 31.63 -29.81
C LYS A 504 6.48 30.90 -31.13
#